data_AF-A0A1Z5S8S8-F1
#
_entry.id   AF-A0A1Z5S8S8-F1
#
_cell.length_a   1.000
_cell.length_b   1.000
_cell.length_c   1.000
_cell.angle_alpha   90.00
_cell.angle_beta   90.00
_cell.angle_gamma   90.00
#
_symmetry.space_group_name_H-M   'P 1'
#
loop_
_entity.id
_entity.type
_entity.pdbx_description
1 polymer ?
#
loop_
_entity_poly.entity_id
_entity_poly.type
_entity_poly.pdbx_seq_one_letter_code
_entity_poly.pdbx_strand_id
1 'polypeptide(L)'
;MVFLVGEVLEANRTARRAYLRVLFESTGRDVAKKVICLLLWLEMTMGFQVLGSVATMTSGDMSLARVIVEACAVYNYVLHGSYEQPAPLVDIPTIVALCGVRGGRLVDSRFFMFHKDIVARGVAFIRDTFAPLIFDDYLHGMLHRFNDVSNSFLVPAPLPAPELMAPFIVFTSLPPEDYQTAFVAIPEHDPLSSQDIQEYFERRLMFGPCIERIDTERPGVGQGPKHCVIVFRSTQQRDEAMFQEAAAFFRVNNGDMWVQIYMPPL
;
A
#
# COMPACT_ATOMS: atom_id res chain seq x y z
N MET A 1 9.98 16.55 11.98
CA MET A 1 8.66 16.50 12.65
C MET A 1 8.67 15.25 13.51
N VAL A 2 8.36 15.34 14.81
CA VAL A 2 8.26 14.18 15.71
C VAL A 2 6.78 13.98 15.99
N PHE A 3 6.25 12.82 15.65
CA PHE A 3 4.87 12.45 15.99
C PHE A 3 4.83 11.81 17.37
N LEU A 4 3.72 11.96 18.07
CA LEU A 4 3.45 11.26 19.32
C LEU A 4 2.70 9.95 19.05
N VAL A 5 2.88 8.95 19.90
CA VAL A 5 2.17 7.66 19.80
C VAL A 5 0.66 7.86 19.73
N GLY A 6 0.09 8.76 20.55
CA GLY A 6 -1.32 9.08 20.54
C GLY A 6 -1.80 9.60 19.16
N GLU A 7 -1.04 10.48 18.53
CA GLU A 7 -1.37 11.04 17.21
C GLU A 7 -1.35 9.96 16.11
N VAL A 8 -0.38 9.05 16.18
CA VAL A 8 -0.28 7.94 15.21
C VAL A 8 -1.46 6.96 15.38
N LEU A 9 -1.84 6.64 16.63
CA LEU A 9 -3.00 5.79 16.90
C LEU A 9 -4.30 6.43 16.41
N GLU A 10 -4.46 7.74 16.63
CA GLU A 10 -5.58 8.54 16.15
C GLU A 10 -5.69 8.51 14.62
N ALA A 11 -4.58 8.79 13.92
CA ALA A 11 -4.52 8.73 12.46
C ALA A 11 -4.84 7.32 11.92
N ASN A 12 -4.58 6.28 12.69
CA ASN A 12 -4.77 4.87 12.32
C ASN A 12 -6.05 4.23 12.90
N ARG A 13 -7.00 5.02 13.39
CA ARG A 13 -8.28 4.49 13.92
C ARG A 13 -9.03 3.61 12.92
N THR A 14 -9.03 3.97 11.64
CA THR A 14 -9.68 3.16 10.59
C THR A 14 -8.98 1.80 10.43
N ALA A 15 -7.65 1.78 10.44
CA ALA A 15 -6.87 0.54 10.41
C ALA A 15 -7.16 -0.34 11.63
N ARG A 16 -7.25 0.25 12.83
CA ARG A 16 -7.63 -0.46 14.05
C ARG A 16 -9.02 -1.09 13.95
N ARG A 17 -10.01 -0.36 13.43
CA ARG A 17 -11.37 -0.88 13.20
C ARG A 17 -11.38 -2.03 12.20
N ALA A 18 -10.66 -1.89 11.08
CA ALA A 18 -10.49 -2.96 10.11
C ALA A 18 -9.82 -4.19 10.74
N TYR A 19 -8.80 -4.00 11.59
CA TYR A 19 -8.14 -5.09 12.30
C TYR A 19 -9.08 -5.85 13.21
N LEU A 20 -9.84 -5.16 14.07
CA LEU A 20 -10.81 -5.81 14.95
C LEU A 20 -11.87 -6.55 14.14
N ARG A 21 -12.26 -5.99 12.98
CA ARG A 21 -13.23 -6.61 12.08
C ARG A 21 -12.71 -7.90 11.45
N VAL A 22 -11.50 -7.88 10.91
CA VAL A 22 -10.83 -9.05 10.35
C VAL A 22 -10.56 -10.08 11.45
N LEU A 23 -10.10 -9.65 12.63
CA LEU A 23 -9.80 -10.53 13.75
C LEU A 23 -11.01 -11.37 14.16
N PHE A 24 -12.20 -10.76 14.17
CA PHE A 24 -13.46 -11.43 14.50
C PHE A 24 -13.82 -12.57 13.54
N GLU A 25 -13.50 -12.44 12.24
CA GLU A 25 -13.85 -13.42 11.20
C GLU A 25 -12.70 -14.38 10.86
N SER A 26 -11.46 -14.03 11.25
CA SER A 26 -10.26 -14.80 10.93
C SER A 26 -10.07 -16.02 11.84
N THR A 27 -9.29 -16.99 11.37
CA THR A 27 -8.90 -18.18 12.15
C THR A 27 -7.86 -17.89 13.25
N GLY A 28 -7.37 -16.66 13.38
CA GLY A 28 -6.44 -16.27 14.43
C GLY A 28 -5.78 -14.91 14.22
N ARG A 29 -5.14 -14.41 15.30
CA ARG A 29 -4.47 -13.10 15.32
C ARG A 29 -3.40 -12.97 14.24
N ASP A 30 -2.64 -14.02 13.97
CA ASP A 30 -1.59 -13.99 12.94
C ASP A 30 -2.17 -13.66 11.55
N VAL A 31 -3.25 -14.33 11.15
CA VAL A 31 -3.94 -14.07 9.88
C VAL A 31 -4.43 -12.62 9.82
N ALA A 32 -5.07 -12.14 10.89
CA ALA A 32 -5.55 -10.76 10.93
C ALA A 32 -4.43 -9.72 10.80
N LYS A 33 -3.28 -9.95 11.46
CA LYS A 33 -2.11 -9.09 11.35
C LYS A 33 -1.57 -9.05 9.92
N LYS A 34 -1.42 -10.22 9.28
CA LYS A 34 -0.94 -10.33 7.89
C LYS A 34 -1.82 -9.55 6.91
N VAL A 35 -3.13 -9.77 7.01
CA VAL A 35 -4.13 -9.07 6.18
C VAL A 35 -4.01 -7.56 6.37
N ILE A 36 -4.00 -7.09 7.62
CA ILE A 36 -3.97 -5.66 7.91
C ILE A 36 -2.65 -5.00 7.49
N CYS A 37 -1.50 -5.67 7.64
CA CYS A 37 -0.23 -5.14 7.14
C CYS A 37 -0.25 -4.92 5.63
N LEU A 38 -0.82 -5.85 4.85
CA LEU A 38 -0.96 -5.68 3.40
C LEU A 38 -1.93 -4.54 3.05
N LEU A 39 -3.09 -4.48 3.70
CA LEU A 39 -4.09 -3.43 3.44
C LEU A 39 -3.60 -2.04 3.85
N LEU A 40 -2.86 -1.94 4.96
CA LEU A 40 -2.15 -0.71 5.36
C LEU A 40 -1.13 -0.28 4.31
N TRP A 41 -0.36 -1.23 3.77
CA TRP A 41 0.58 -0.91 2.69
C TRP A 41 -0.16 -0.37 1.46
N LEU A 42 -1.26 -1.00 1.04
CA LEU A 42 -2.09 -0.49 -0.08
C LEU A 42 -2.65 0.92 0.20
N GLU A 43 -3.08 1.20 1.43
CA GLU A 43 -3.67 2.51 1.75
C GLU A 43 -2.62 3.61 1.93
N MET A 44 -1.62 3.37 2.78
CA MET A 44 -0.60 4.36 3.11
C MET A 44 0.38 4.61 1.97
N THR A 45 0.71 3.54 1.23
CA THR A 45 1.82 3.58 0.27
C THR A 45 1.34 3.78 -1.17
N MET A 46 0.19 3.20 -1.50
CA MET A 46 -0.41 3.28 -2.83
C MET A 46 -1.61 4.22 -2.89
N GLY A 47 -2.11 4.72 -1.76
CA GLY A 47 -3.23 5.65 -1.70
C GLY A 47 -4.60 5.01 -1.95
N PHE A 48 -4.73 3.68 -1.88
CA PHE A 48 -6.01 3.00 -2.08
C PHE A 48 -6.85 2.98 -0.79
N GLN A 49 -8.08 3.50 -0.83
CA GLN A 49 -8.97 3.54 0.33
C GLN A 49 -9.61 2.17 0.62
N VAL A 50 -8.84 1.26 1.20
CA VAL A 50 -9.22 -0.16 1.38
C VAL A 50 -9.66 -0.48 2.80
N LEU A 51 -9.04 0.13 3.81
CA LEU A 51 -9.30 -0.15 5.22
C LEU A 51 -10.69 0.33 5.65
N GLY A 52 -11.13 1.47 5.12
CA GLY A 52 -12.48 2.00 5.36
C GLY A 52 -13.56 1.00 4.92
N SER A 53 -13.43 0.48 3.69
CA SER A 53 -14.32 -0.53 3.13
C SER A 53 -14.36 -1.78 4.01
N VAL A 54 -13.20 -2.34 4.34
CA VAL A 54 -13.08 -3.54 5.20
C VAL A 54 -13.67 -3.30 6.60
N ALA A 55 -13.45 -2.14 7.19
CA ALA A 55 -14.01 -1.80 8.51
C ALA A 55 -15.54 -1.70 8.53
N THR A 56 -16.18 -1.53 7.36
CA THR A 56 -17.64 -1.41 7.22
C THR A 56 -18.33 -2.66 6.69
N MET A 57 -17.59 -3.67 6.22
CA MET A 57 -18.17 -4.93 5.74
C MET A 57 -18.99 -5.62 6.84
N THR A 58 -20.11 -6.25 6.50
CA THR A 58 -21.03 -6.91 7.44
C THR A 58 -20.58 -8.31 7.84
N SER A 59 -20.84 -8.71 9.09
CA SER A 59 -20.35 -9.99 9.63
C SER A 59 -20.97 -11.17 8.88
N GLY A 60 -20.18 -12.20 8.62
CA GLY A 60 -20.60 -13.34 7.80
C GLY A 60 -20.76 -13.04 6.30
N ASP A 61 -20.39 -11.86 5.82
CA ASP A 61 -20.32 -11.59 4.38
C ASP A 61 -19.17 -12.39 3.74
N MET A 62 -19.51 -13.11 2.67
CA MET A 62 -18.54 -13.83 1.85
C MET A 62 -17.47 -12.90 1.26
N SER A 63 -17.76 -11.61 1.12
CA SER A 63 -16.79 -10.61 0.66
C SER A 63 -15.59 -10.49 1.61
N LEU A 64 -15.83 -10.38 2.93
CA LEU A 64 -14.77 -10.22 3.92
C LEU A 64 -13.94 -11.51 4.05
N ALA A 65 -14.59 -12.68 4.05
CA ALA A 65 -13.88 -13.96 4.06
C ALA A 65 -12.92 -14.10 2.86
N ARG A 66 -13.35 -13.66 1.66
CA ARG A 66 -12.49 -13.64 0.46
C ARG A 66 -11.35 -12.65 0.57
N VAL A 67 -11.60 -11.44 1.08
CA VAL A 67 -10.52 -10.45 1.35
C VAL A 67 -9.46 -11.08 2.27
N ILE A 68 -9.88 -11.75 3.35
CA ILE A 68 -8.96 -12.38 4.31
C ILE A 68 -8.11 -13.45 3.62
N VAL A 69 -8.73 -14.33 2.83
CA VAL A 69 -8.04 -15.41 2.11
C VAL A 69 -7.05 -14.84 1.09
N GLU A 70 -7.49 -13.93 0.23
CA GLU A 70 -6.65 -13.33 -0.82
C GLU A 70 -5.51 -12.49 -0.23
N ALA A 71 -5.80 -11.60 0.73
CA ALA A 71 -4.77 -10.76 1.35
C ALA A 71 -3.73 -11.59 2.12
N CYS A 72 -4.15 -12.64 2.83
CA CYS A 72 -3.22 -13.53 3.52
C CYS A 72 -2.34 -14.31 2.52
N ALA A 73 -2.92 -14.78 1.41
CA ALA A 73 -2.16 -15.45 0.34
C ALA A 73 -1.12 -14.51 -0.29
N VAL A 74 -1.52 -13.27 -0.64
CA VAL A 74 -0.63 -12.23 -1.17
C VAL A 74 0.49 -11.92 -0.18
N TYR A 75 0.15 -11.65 1.08
CA TYR A 75 1.14 -11.36 2.14
C TYR A 75 2.17 -12.49 2.27
N ASN A 76 1.71 -13.75 2.35
CA ASN A 76 2.62 -14.88 2.48
C ASN A 76 3.51 -15.04 1.25
N TYR A 77 2.97 -14.81 0.06
CA TYR A 77 3.72 -14.89 -1.19
C TYR A 77 4.82 -13.83 -1.27
N VAL A 78 4.49 -12.56 -0.98
CA VAL A 78 5.49 -11.49 -1.10
C VAL A 78 6.64 -11.67 -0.11
N LEU A 79 6.35 -12.10 1.13
CA LEU A 79 7.38 -12.24 2.17
C LEU A 79 8.10 -13.59 2.25
N HIS A 80 7.45 -14.69 1.88
CA HIS A 80 8.04 -16.03 2.00
C HIS A 80 8.27 -16.71 0.64
N GLY A 81 7.74 -16.13 -0.45
CA GLY A 81 8.05 -16.53 -1.80
C GLY A 81 7.63 -17.94 -2.18
N SER A 82 6.63 -18.52 -1.53
CA SER A 82 6.21 -19.93 -1.68
C SER A 82 6.50 -20.49 -3.07
N TYR A 83 7.42 -21.47 -3.12
CA TYR A 83 7.91 -22.12 -4.34
C TYR A 83 6.82 -22.87 -5.13
N GLU A 84 5.67 -23.09 -4.49
CA GLU A 84 4.45 -23.56 -5.13
C GLU A 84 3.43 -22.43 -4.97
N GLN A 85 3.04 -21.80 -6.08
CA GLN A 85 1.92 -20.86 -6.13
C GLN A 85 0.74 -21.51 -5.38
N PRO A 86 0.28 -20.97 -4.24
CA PRO A 86 -1.01 -21.38 -3.76
C PRO A 86 -2.00 -20.90 -4.84
N ALA A 87 -2.81 -21.83 -5.35
CA ALA A 87 -3.94 -21.58 -6.25
C ALA A 87 -4.71 -20.25 -6.05
N PRO A 88 -4.86 -19.66 -4.83
CA PRO A 88 -5.47 -18.34 -4.64
C PRO A 88 -4.80 -17.13 -5.29
N LEU A 89 -3.52 -17.17 -5.70
CA LEU A 89 -2.89 -15.99 -6.31
C LEU A 89 -3.32 -15.73 -7.74
N VAL A 90 -3.93 -16.69 -8.44
CA VAL A 90 -4.09 -16.63 -9.90
C VAL A 90 -4.84 -15.36 -10.33
N ASP A 91 -5.83 -14.89 -9.56
CA ASP A 91 -6.64 -13.72 -9.97
C ASP A 91 -6.94 -12.66 -8.88
N ILE A 92 -6.70 -12.94 -7.58
CA ILE A 92 -7.00 -12.04 -6.43
C ILE A 92 -8.15 -11.01 -6.64
N PRO A 93 -9.32 -11.43 -7.15
CA PRO A 93 -10.32 -10.51 -7.70
C PRO A 93 -10.94 -9.62 -6.63
N THR A 94 -10.99 -10.08 -5.38
CA THR A 94 -11.55 -9.32 -4.27
C THR A 94 -10.61 -8.20 -3.85
N ILE A 95 -9.29 -8.42 -3.84
CA ILE A 95 -8.30 -7.37 -3.61
C ILE A 95 -8.30 -6.35 -4.75
N VAL A 96 -8.37 -6.80 -6.00
CA VAL A 96 -8.50 -5.90 -7.17
C VAL A 96 -9.73 -5.01 -7.03
N ALA A 97 -10.89 -5.61 -6.73
CA ALA A 97 -12.13 -4.88 -6.53
C ALA A 97 -12.06 -3.90 -5.35
N LEU A 98 -11.37 -4.29 -4.26
CA LEU A 98 -11.19 -3.45 -3.08
C LEU A 98 -10.36 -2.19 -3.38
N CYS A 99 -9.40 -2.27 -4.31
CA CYS A 99 -8.62 -1.11 -4.74
C CYS A 99 -9.40 -0.18 -5.70
N GLY A 100 -10.64 -0.53 -6.04
CA GLY A 100 -11.56 0.27 -6.85
C GLY A 100 -11.15 0.39 -8.32
N VAL A 101 -11.83 1.26 -9.07
CA VAL A 101 -11.61 1.41 -10.53
C VAL A 101 -10.19 1.88 -10.88
N ARG A 102 -9.58 2.70 -10.01
CA ARG A 102 -8.20 3.18 -10.20
C ARG A 102 -7.19 2.08 -9.88
N GLY A 103 -7.33 1.45 -8.71
CA GLY A 103 -6.41 0.40 -8.29
C GLY A 103 -6.53 -0.88 -9.12
N GLY A 104 -7.72 -1.22 -9.61
CA GLY A 104 -7.93 -2.40 -10.45
C GLY A 104 -7.30 -2.32 -11.85
N ARG A 105 -6.73 -1.16 -12.24
CA ARG A 105 -5.88 -1.04 -13.44
C ARG A 105 -4.43 -1.44 -13.18
N LEU A 106 -3.98 -1.36 -11.93
CA LEU A 106 -2.59 -1.55 -11.52
C LEU A 106 -2.39 -2.81 -10.68
N VAL A 107 -3.28 -3.05 -9.71
CA VAL A 107 -3.17 -4.15 -8.77
C VAL A 107 -3.86 -5.37 -9.36
N ASP A 108 -3.07 -6.36 -9.73
CA ASP A 108 -3.50 -7.72 -10.06
C ASP A 108 -2.47 -8.74 -9.52
N SER A 109 -2.66 -10.02 -9.83
CA SER A 109 -1.73 -11.06 -9.41
C SER A 109 -0.31 -10.85 -9.95
N ARG A 110 -0.19 -10.43 -11.21
CA ARG A 110 1.07 -10.19 -11.91
C ARG A 110 1.82 -8.99 -11.33
N PHE A 111 1.11 -7.97 -10.83
CA PHE A 111 1.69 -6.85 -10.09
C PHE A 111 2.49 -7.35 -8.88
N PHE A 112 1.89 -8.20 -8.04
CA PHE A 112 2.58 -8.74 -6.86
C PHE A 112 3.72 -9.69 -7.20
N MET A 113 3.62 -10.41 -8.33
CA MET A 113 4.69 -11.28 -8.81
C MET A 113 5.89 -10.47 -9.31
N PHE A 114 5.64 -9.44 -10.12
CA PHE A 114 6.69 -8.63 -10.73
C PHE A 114 7.34 -7.66 -9.72
N HIS A 115 6.55 -7.00 -8.87
CA HIS A 115 7.04 -6.02 -7.90
C HIS A 115 7.34 -6.62 -6.51
N LYS A 116 7.46 -7.95 -6.43
CA LYS A 116 7.55 -8.71 -5.17
C LYS A 116 8.50 -8.09 -4.16
N ASP A 117 9.72 -7.74 -4.55
CA ASP A 117 10.75 -7.26 -3.62
C ASP A 117 10.43 -5.88 -3.04
N ILE A 118 9.89 -4.97 -3.86
CA ILE A 118 9.48 -3.63 -3.41
C ILE A 118 8.29 -3.75 -2.46
N VAL A 119 7.29 -4.56 -2.84
CA VAL A 119 6.11 -4.83 -2.00
C VAL A 119 6.52 -5.49 -0.68
N ALA A 120 7.41 -6.49 -0.71
CA ALA A 120 7.90 -7.19 0.46
C ALA A 120 8.59 -6.23 1.45
N ARG A 121 9.46 -5.34 0.95
CA ARG A 121 10.09 -4.30 1.79
C ARG A 121 9.06 -3.36 2.41
N GLY A 122 8.12 -2.85 1.62
CA GLY A 122 7.08 -1.94 2.10
C GLY A 122 6.17 -2.58 3.15
N VAL A 123 5.71 -3.81 2.90
CA VAL A 123 4.88 -4.56 3.86
C VAL A 123 5.66 -4.88 5.14
N ALA A 124 6.95 -5.24 5.03
CA ALA A 124 7.81 -5.45 6.21
C ALA A 124 7.99 -4.15 7.01
N PHE A 125 8.20 -3.01 6.35
CA PHE A 125 8.29 -1.70 6.99
C PHE A 125 7.01 -1.37 7.78
N ILE A 126 5.83 -1.55 7.17
CA ILE A 126 4.54 -1.38 7.87
C ILE A 126 4.43 -2.31 9.09
N ARG A 127 4.76 -3.59 8.90
CA ARG A 127 4.72 -4.61 9.95
C ARG A 127 5.58 -4.24 11.15
N ASP A 128 6.77 -3.71 10.90
CA ASP A 128 7.76 -3.45 11.95
C ASP A 128 7.60 -2.07 12.58
N THR A 129 6.93 -1.13 11.90
CA THR A 129 6.80 0.28 12.32
C THR A 129 5.41 0.62 12.85
N PHE A 130 4.33 0.40 12.07
CA PHE A 130 2.97 0.84 12.41
C PHE A 130 2.16 -0.24 13.11
N ALA A 131 2.33 -1.48 12.68
CA ALA A 131 1.56 -2.62 13.18
C ALA A 131 1.67 -2.83 14.71
N PRO A 132 2.81 -2.63 15.39
CA PRO A 132 2.89 -2.76 16.84
C PRO A 132 1.92 -1.82 17.56
N LEU A 133 1.73 -0.60 17.06
CA LEU A 133 0.80 0.37 17.64
C LEU A 133 -0.66 -0.03 17.35
N ILE A 134 -0.97 -0.36 16.09
CA ILE A 134 -2.34 -0.68 15.64
C ILE A 134 -2.88 -1.93 16.34
N PHE A 135 -2.03 -2.91 16.62
CA PHE A 135 -2.44 -4.17 17.24
C PHE A 135 -2.42 -4.13 18.77
N ASP A 136 -1.96 -3.04 19.38
CA ASP A 136 -1.85 -2.91 20.83
C ASP A 136 -3.20 -2.52 21.47
N ASP A 137 -3.84 -3.50 22.10
CA ASP A 137 -5.11 -3.33 22.79
C ASP A 137 -4.99 -2.36 23.99
N TYR A 138 -3.83 -2.31 24.64
CA TYR A 138 -3.58 -1.47 25.81
C TYR A 138 -3.45 0.01 25.41
N LEU A 139 -2.66 0.32 24.38
CA LEU A 139 -2.52 1.67 23.84
C LEU A 139 -3.86 2.23 23.35
N HIS A 140 -4.63 1.44 22.60
CA HIS A 140 -5.96 1.83 22.15
C HIS A 140 -6.95 2.01 23.32
N GLY A 141 -6.85 1.17 24.36
CA GLY A 141 -7.65 1.32 25.57
C GLY A 141 -7.33 2.60 26.35
N MET A 142 -6.05 2.99 26.45
CA MET A 142 -5.65 4.26 27.05
C MET A 142 -6.18 5.45 26.25
N LEU A 143 -6.05 5.41 24.92
CA LEU A 143 -6.53 6.46 24.04
C LEU A 143 -8.05 6.64 24.13
N HIS A 144 -8.80 5.54 24.18
CA HIS A 144 -10.25 5.59 24.37
C HIS A 144 -10.63 6.27 25.69
N ARG A 145 -10.01 5.88 26.81
CA ARG A 145 -10.27 6.50 28.13
C ARG A 145 -9.92 7.98 28.13
N PHE A 146 -8.81 8.36 27.51
CA PHE A 146 -8.40 9.75 27.39
C PHE A 146 -9.44 10.58 26.62
N ASN A 147 -9.93 10.06 25.50
CA ASN A 147 -10.95 10.73 24.69
C ASN A 147 -12.30 10.83 25.42
N ASP A 148 -12.71 9.80 26.16
CA ASP A 148 -13.96 9.82 26.93
C ASP A 148 -13.94 10.90 28.02
N VAL A 149 -12.83 11.00 28.76
CA VAL A 149 -12.67 12.00 29.83
C VAL A 149 -12.54 13.40 29.24
N SER A 150 -11.83 13.56 28.12
CA SER A 150 -11.67 14.86 27.44
C SER A 150 -12.98 15.39 26.85
N ASN A 151 -13.88 14.50 26.44
CA ASN A 151 -15.22 14.85 25.97
C ASN A 151 -16.21 15.14 27.12
N SER A 152 -15.81 14.90 28.37
CA SER A 152 -16.63 15.23 29.54
C SER A 152 -16.39 16.67 29.97
N PHE A 153 -17.40 17.53 29.84
CA PHE A 153 -17.36 18.94 30.26
C PHE A 153 -17.19 19.16 31.78
N LEU A 154 -17.07 18.08 32.57
CA LEU A 154 -17.10 18.10 34.03
C LEU A 154 -15.71 18.08 34.69
N VAL A 155 -14.63 17.94 33.92
CA VAL A 155 -13.26 17.83 34.44
C VAL A 155 -12.33 18.74 33.62
N PRO A 156 -11.32 19.40 34.24
CA PRO A 156 -10.24 20.03 33.48
C PRO A 156 -9.62 19.02 32.51
N ALA A 157 -9.26 19.46 31.31
CA ALA A 157 -8.70 18.57 30.28
C ALA A 157 -7.58 17.70 30.87
N PRO A 158 -7.76 16.37 30.93
CA PRO A 158 -6.76 15.48 31.51
C PRO A 158 -5.47 15.56 30.69
N LEU A 159 -4.32 15.33 31.31
CA LEU A 159 -3.09 15.11 30.56
C LEU A 159 -3.11 13.68 29.98
N PRO A 160 -2.70 13.48 28.71
CA PRO A 160 -2.57 12.14 28.16
C PRO A 160 -1.55 11.31 28.95
N ALA A 161 -1.74 10.00 28.96
CA ALA A 161 -0.79 9.08 29.58
C ALA A 161 0.62 9.22 28.96
N PRO A 162 1.71 9.06 29.72
CA PRO A 162 3.08 9.20 29.21
C PRO A 162 3.36 8.35 27.96
N GLU A 163 2.76 7.17 27.86
CA GLU A 163 2.87 6.26 26.72
C GLU A 163 2.25 6.83 25.44
N LEU A 164 1.14 7.60 25.56
CA LEU A 164 0.53 8.30 24.43
C LEU A 164 1.32 9.55 24.04
N MET A 165 2.06 10.12 24.98
CA MET A 165 2.98 11.25 24.78
C MET A 165 4.39 10.82 24.38
N ALA A 166 4.66 9.51 24.29
CA ALA A 166 5.96 9.03 23.87
C ALA A 166 6.20 9.40 22.40
N PRO A 167 7.45 9.74 22.02
CA PRO A 167 7.78 9.98 20.62
C PRO A 167 7.61 8.69 19.83
N PHE A 168 6.95 8.79 18.68
CA PHE A 168 6.92 7.73 17.69
C PHE A 168 8.25 7.71 16.94
N ILE A 169 8.94 6.56 17.01
CA ILE A 169 10.27 6.38 16.43
C ILE A 169 10.17 5.31 15.33
N VAL A 170 10.58 5.71 14.13
CA VAL A 170 10.71 4.80 12.98
C VAL A 170 12.15 4.25 12.99
N PHE A 171 12.29 2.94 13.21
CA PHE A 171 13.58 2.28 13.35
C PHE A 171 14.14 1.68 12.05
N THR A 172 13.28 1.51 11.05
CA THR A 172 13.62 0.95 9.75
C THR A 172 13.53 2.03 8.69
N SER A 173 14.50 2.12 7.78
CA SER A 173 14.39 2.98 6.60
C SER A 173 14.27 2.12 5.34
N LEU A 174 13.44 2.54 4.40
CA LEU A 174 13.42 1.92 3.08
C LEU A 174 14.59 2.42 2.22
N PRO A 175 15.00 1.65 1.19
CA PRO A 175 16.01 2.09 0.25
C PRO A 175 15.66 3.46 -0.36
N PRO A 176 16.62 4.35 -0.60
CA PRO A 176 16.35 5.65 -1.25
C PRO A 176 15.65 5.51 -2.61
N GLU A 177 15.95 4.45 -3.34
CA GLU A 177 15.36 4.11 -4.64
C GLU A 177 13.84 3.92 -4.56
N ASP A 178 13.32 3.39 -3.45
CA ASP A 178 11.89 3.19 -3.24
C ASP A 178 11.16 4.55 -3.28
N TYR A 179 11.75 5.61 -2.70
CA TYR A 179 11.20 6.97 -2.76
C TYR A 179 11.34 7.65 -4.13
N GLN A 180 11.95 6.98 -5.09
CA GLN A 180 12.11 7.45 -6.47
C GLN A 180 11.29 6.60 -7.44
N THR A 181 10.51 5.65 -6.93
CA THR A 181 9.82 4.64 -7.72
C THR A 181 8.39 5.07 -8.08
N ALA A 182 7.97 4.73 -9.30
CA ALA A 182 6.56 4.70 -9.71
C ALA A 182 6.24 3.37 -10.41
N PHE A 183 5.08 2.82 -10.10
CA PHE A 183 4.55 1.63 -10.75
C PHE A 183 3.71 2.01 -11.97
N VAL A 184 3.79 1.19 -13.01
CA VAL A 184 3.13 1.43 -14.29
C VAL A 184 2.33 0.21 -14.69
N ALA A 185 1.09 0.44 -15.11
CA ALA A 185 0.27 -0.55 -15.79
C ALA A 185 0.01 -0.16 -17.24
N ILE A 186 0.21 -1.13 -18.13
CA ILE A 186 0.09 -1.01 -19.59
C ILE A 186 -1.00 -2.00 -20.05
N PRO A 187 -1.95 -1.57 -20.91
CA PRO A 187 -2.90 -2.47 -21.55
C PRO A 187 -2.19 -3.54 -22.40
N GLU A 188 -2.66 -4.79 -22.31
CA GLU A 188 -2.04 -5.91 -23.03
C GLU A 188 -2.04 -5.78 -24.55
N HIS A 189 -2.98 -5.00 -25.11
CA HIS A 189 -3.20 -4.92 -26.55
C HIS A 189 -2.27 -3.94 -27.29
N ASP A 190 -1.50 -3.12 -26.56
CA ASP A 190 -0.54 -2.18 -27.14
C ASP A 190 0.67 -2.00 -26.20
N PRO A 191 1.58 -3.00 -26.14
CA PRO A 191 2.68 -2.98 -25.19
C PRO A 191 3.69 -1.88 -25.54
N LEU A 192 3.93 -0.98 -24.60
CA LEU A 192 4.94 0.08 -24.72
C LEU A 192 6.33 -0.46 -24.40
N SER A 193 7.33 -0.08 -25.20
CA SER A 193 8.72 -0.39 -24.87
C SER A 193 9.25 0.54 -23.78
N SER A 194 10.27 0.09 -23.03
CA SER A 194 10.95 0.95 -22.05
C SER A 194 11.54 2.21 -22.71
N GLN A 195 11.97 2.12 -23.98
CA GLN A 195 12.47 3.27 -24.73
C GLN A 195 11.35 4.29 -25.03
N ASP A 196 10.15 3.83 -25.40
CA ASP A 196 9.01 4.73 -25.66
C ASP A 196 8.64 5.51 -24.40
N ILE A 197 8.60 4.84 -23.25
CA ILE A 197 8.33 5.45 -21.95
C ILE A 197 9.42 6.48 -21.62
N GLN A 198 10.69 6.12 -21.79
CA GLN A 198 11.80 7.02 -21.52
C GLN A 198 11.75 8.27 -22.41
N GLU A 199 11.62 8.09 -23.73
CA GLU A 199 11.55 9.22 -24.67
C GLU A 199 10.34 10.12 -24.41
N TYR A 200 9.23 9.55 -23.96
CA TYR A 200 8.04 10.32 -23.59
C TYR A 200 8.31 11.26 -22.41
N PHE A 201 8.83 10.74 -21.29
CA PHE A 201 9.11 11.58 -20.12
C PHE A 201 10.25 12.56 -20.38
N GLU A 202 11.36 12.10 -20.95
CA GLU A 202 12.58 12.92 -21.05
C GLU A 202 12.54 13.93 -22.18
N ARG A 203 11.97 13.56 -23.35
CA ARG A 203 11.95 14.41 -24.55
C ARG A 203 10.60 15.06 -24.79
N ARG A 204 9.50 14.32 -24.67
CA ARG A 204 8.17 14.85 -25.06
C ARG A 204 7.58 15.74 -23.98
N LEU A 205 7.72 15.37 -22.71
CA LEU A 205 7.33 16.21 -21.57
C LEU A 205 8.41 17.22 -21.15
N MET A 206 9.56 17.23 -21.82
CA MET A 206 10.65 18.20 -21.62
C MET A 206 11.26 18.21 -20.21
N PHE A 207 11.18 17.09 -19.47
CA PHE A 207 11.79 16.98 -18.14
C PHE A 207 13.32 16.76 -18.18
N GLY A 208 13.90 16.57 -19.37
CA GLY A 208 15.31 16.20 -19.51
C GLY A 208 15.58 14.79 -18.96
N PRO A 209 16.84 14.42 -18.70
CA PRO A 209 17.17 13.07 -18.25
C PRO A 209 16.75 12.87 -16.78
N CYS A 210 15.50 12.47 -16.58
CA CYS A 210 14.86 12.30 -15.27
C CYS A 210 14.73 10.83 -14.84
N ILE A 211 14.90 9.88 -15.76
CA ILE A 211 14.77 8.45 -15.50
C ILE A 211 16.16 7.85 -15.27
N GLU A 212 16.27 7.02 -14.24
CA GLU A 212 17.46 6.23 -13.94
C GLU A 212 17.34 4.83 -14.55
N ARG A 213 16.18 4.20 -14.38
CA ARG A 213 15.91 2.84 -14.87
C ARG A 213 14.43 2.61 -15.14
N ILE A 214 14.15 1.75 -16.11
CA ILE A 214 12.82 1.17 -16.32
C ILE A 214 13.00 -0.34 -16.37
N ASP A 215 12.31 -1.06 -15.49
CA ASP A 215 12.20 -2.50 -15.59
C ASP A 215 10.78 -2.86 -16.05
N THR A 216 10.70 -3.74 -17.04
CA THR A 216 9.45 -4.21 -17.63
C THR A 216 9.26 -5.69 -17.31
N GLU A 217 8.04 -6.06 -16.95
CA GLU A 217 7.66 -7.44 -16.71
C GLU A 217 8.00 -8.33 -17.92
N ARG A 218 8.52 -9.54 -17.65
CA ARG A 218 8.78 -10.57 -18.66
C ARG A 218 7.74 -11.68 -18.53
N PRO A 219 6.60 -11.57 -19.22
CA PRO A 219 5.50 -12.51 -19.05
C PRO A 219 5.77 -13.86 -19.72
N GLY A 220 4.88 -14.83 -19.46
CA GLY A 220 4.93 -16.14 -20.08
C GLY A 220 4.68 -16.11 -21.59
N VAL A 221 4.92 -17.24 -22.26
CA VAL A 221 4.77 -17.37 -23.71
C VAL A 221 3.35 -16.96 -24.16
N GLY A 222 3.26 -16.02 -25.11
CA GLY A 222 2.00 -15.55 -25.68
C GLY A 222 1.30 -14.42 -24.91
N GLN A 223 1.88 -13.93 -23.81
CA GLN A 223 1.37 -12.79 -23.04
C GLN A 223 2.19 -11.52 -23.30
N GLY A 224 1.55 -10.36 -23.31
CA GLY A 224 2.20 -9.05 -23.34
C GLY A 224 2.57 -8.55 -21.92
N PRO A 225 3.60 -7.70 -21.77
CA PRO A 225 3.92 -7.10 -20.48
C PRO A 225 2.74 -6.24 -20.00
N LYS A 226 2.37 -6.37 -18.72
CA LYS A 226 1.36 -5.51 -18.09
C LYS A 226 1.98 -4.48 -17.18
N HIS A 227 3.04 -4.87 -16.49
CA HIS A 227 3.61 -4.05 -15.44
C HIS A 227 5.00 -3.57 -15.80
N CYS A 228 5.27 -2.31 -15.47
CA CYS A 228 6.62 -1.75 -15.45
C CYS A 228 6.86 -1.01 -14.14
N VAL A 229 8.13 -0.80 -13.82
CA VAL A 229 8.54 0.10 -12.75
C VAL A 229 9.49 1.13 -13.33
N ILE A 230 9.25 2.40 -13.00
CA ILE A 230 10.12 3.52 -13.35
C ILE A 230 10.82 3.95 -12.06
N VAL A 231 12.14 4.01 -12.11
CA VAL A 231 12.98 4.62 -11.09
C VAL A 231 13.48 5.94 -11.64
N PHE A 232 13.06 7.04 -11.02
CA PHE A 232 13.53 8.38 -11.35
C PHE A 232 14.87 8.65 -10.65
N ARG A 233 15.66 9.60 -11.15
CA ARG A 233 16.96 9.94 -10.53
C ARG A 233 16.83 10.66 -9.19
N SER A 234 15.65 11.20 -8.90
CA SER A 234 15.35 11.84 -7.62
C SER A 234 13.84 11.86 -7.36
N THR A 235 13.47 11.96 -6.08
CA THR A 235 12.07 12.12 -5.66
C THR A 235 11.45 13.38 -6.24
N GLN A 236 12.20 14.48 -6.30
CA GLN A 236 11.72 15.73 -6.91
C GLN A 236 11.37 15.53 -8.38
N GLN A 237 12.24 14.88 -9.16
CA GLN A 237 11.98 14.65 -10.58
C GLN A 237 10.81 13.68 -10.80
N ARG A 238 10.64 12.68 -9.93
CA ARG A 238 9.44 11.82 -9.94
C ARG A 238 8.18 12.65 -9.75
N ASP A 239 8.16 13.48 -8.71
CA ASP A 239 6.97 14.27 -8.36
C ASP A 239 6.66 15.31 -9.45
N GLU A 240 7.68 15.96 -10.03
CA GLU A 240 7.53 16.84 -11.18
C GLU A 240 7.02 16.11 -12.43
N ALA A 241 7.59 14.95 -12.75
CA ALA A 241 7.17 14.12 -13.89
C ALA A 241 5.73 13.61 -13.76
N MET A 242 5.25 13.48 -12.52
CA MET A 242 3.89 13.09 -12.17
C MET A 242 2.95 14.28 -11.92
N PHE A 243 3.38 15.51 -12.23
CA PHE A 243 2.60 16.74 -12.03
C PHE A 243 2.12 16.94 -10.58
N GLN A 244 2.92 16.50 -9.60
CA GLN A 244 2.58 16.51 -8.16
C GLN A 244 1.35 15.67 -7.80
N GLU A 245 0.95 14.75 -8.68
CA GLU A 245 -0.16 13.82 -8.46
C GLU A 245 0.35 12.45 -8.02
N ALA A 246 -0.35 11.81 -7.09
CA ALA A 246 -0.01 10.45 -6.65
C ALA A 246 -0.23 9.41 -7.77
N ALA A 247 -1.15 9.68 -8.70
CA ALA A 247 -1.47 8.80 -9.81
C ALA A 247 -1.88 9.60 -11.04
N ALA A 248 -1.38 9.20 -12.21
CA ALA A 248 -1.67 9.90 -13.46
C ALA A 248 -1.84 8.90 -14.62
N PHE A 249 -2.67 9.31 -15.57
CA PHE A 249 -2.84 8.60 -16.83
C PHE A 249 -2.06 9.33 -17.91
N PHE A 250 -1.31 8.56 -18.71
CA PHE A 250 -0.53 9.08 -19.82
C PHE A 250 -0.89 8.35 -21.11
N ARG A 251 -0.91 9.11 -22.20
CA ARG A 251 -1.01 8.55 -23.56
C ARG A 251 0.36 8.69 -24.23
N VAL A 252 1.03 7.56 -24.41
CA VAL A 252 2.36 7.46 -25.02
C VAL A 252 2.20 6.86 -26.41
N ASN A 253 2.48 7.65 -27.45
CA ASN A 253 2.18 7.27 -28.84
C ASN A 253 0.70 6.90 -29.00
N ASN A 254 0.39 5.66 -29.39
CA ASN A 254 -0.98 5.14 -29.46
C ASN A 254 -1.40 4.36 -28.19
N GLY A 255 -0.44 4.08 -27.30
CA GLY A 255 -0.63 3.30 -26.10
C GLY A 255 -1.05 4.15 -24.91
N ASP A 256 -1.83 3.54 -24.03
CA ASP A 256 -2.28 4.12 -22.78
C ASP A 256 -1.45 3.55 -21.63
N MET A 257 -1.12 4.34 -20.62
CA MET A 257 -0.49 3.82 -19.39
C MET A 257 -1.04 4.51 -18.15
N TRP A 258 -1.22 3.73 -17.10
CA TRP A 258 -1.54 4.22 -15.77
C TRP A 258 -0.28 4.19 -14.91
N VAL A 259 0.04 5.30 -14.25
CA VAL A 259 1.24 5.43 -13.42
C VAL A 259 0.82 5.82 -12.01
N GLN A 260 1.39 5.15 -11.01
CA GLN A 260 1.14 5.36 -9.59
C GLN A 260 2.47 5.52 -8.87
N ILE A 261 2.66 6.63 -8.16
CA ILE A 261 3.83 6.85 -7.33
C ILE A 261 3.84 5.84 -6.17
N TYR A 262 5.00 5.26 -5.90
CA TYR A 262 5.25 4.53 -4.66
C TYR A 262 5.61 5.54 -3.56
N MET A 263 4.75 5.72 -2.56
CA MET A 263 4.93 6.71 -1.50
C MET A 263 5.07 6.03 -0.14
N PRO A 264 6.25 5.46 0.19
CA PRO A 264 6.40 4.83 1.50
C PRO A 264 6.06 5.79 2.63
N PRO A 265 5.36 5.32 3.68
CA PRO A 265 5.06 6.16 4.82
C PRO A 265 6.36 6.63 5.48
N LEU A 266 6.35 7.90 5.92
CA LEU A 266 7.49 8.60 6.51
C LEU A 266 8.06 7.87 7.74
#